data_AF-A0A8C7XH83-F1
#
_entry.id   AF-A0A8C7XH83-F1
#
_cell.length_a   1.000
_cell.length_b   1.000
_cell.length_c   1.000
_cell.angle_alpha   90.00
_cell.angle_beta   90.00
_cell.angle_gamma   90.00
#
_symmetry.space_group_name_H-M   'P 1'
#
loop_
_entity.id
_entity.type
_entity.pdbx_description
1 polymer ?
#
loop_
_entity_poly.entity_id
_entity_poly.type
_entity_poly.pdbx_seq_one_letter_code
_entity_poly.pdbx_strand_id
1 'polypeptide(L)'
;MEAPANSTNNHTGGADDPWEITDKIRLRRFLCYGSEGDIFTAKDDSHVSVDNAEALLSLLQEEEGGAEVVEEIRRFVQEGLAVRLGPTFFALALCSQHSKLNTRKAAFKALKDICSDPAHLFAVIQYKKELRERMECGIWGRALRKAVSDWYNKQDAMALAATVTRCRQREGWSHKDLLRLSHTKPSTEAVALISKYVTKGWTEVQAYYADKENSDEVVKVLSYLEAVEKVKHSCDETVVINLIEEHKLEMEQLLTENLKSKQVWRSLLKDMPLHSVLKILGRMTANKVLEPGSSATQSLCERIRDEAALKKAKIHPFSILLATENYKRGHGYMGKPKWEPNKSILKALESAFYCSFMNVEPVGKRFLVAVDVSTSLSTVVPGTAITTADAAAAITMIFTNTEADTHVLVFSERAVVPCPLSPQMTLAEVTAELVKNPSGNTDGSLPITWATENGKGVDVFIILTNNPLWTCTTSPVESLKKYRQVRPDKVLSFVREQNFLLSLMYLLKIN
;
A
#
# COMPACT_ATOMS: atom_id res chain seq x y z
N MET A 1 -19.64 -33.67 -6.16
CA MET A 1 -18.34 -33.90 -6.81
C MET A 1 -17.34 -33.04 -6.07
N GLU A 2 -16.53 -33.69 -5.25
CA GLU A 2 -15.54 -33.06 -4.36
C GLU A 2 -14.49 -32.31 -5.18
N ALA A 3 -14.11 -31.13 -4.72
CA ALA A 3 -12.99 -30.38 -5.25
C ALA A 3 -11.69 -31.13 -4.93
N PRO A 4 -10.73 -31.26 -5.87
CA PRO A 4 -9.50 -31.96 -5.59
C PRO A 4 -8.67 -31.15 -4.58
N ALA A 5 -8.15 -31.86 -3.59
CA ALA A 5 -7.23 -31.31 -2.60
C ALA A 5 -6.00 -30.71 -3.32
N ASN A 6 -5.74 -29.43 -3.08
CA ASN A 6 -4.47 -28.80 -3.42
C ASN A 6 -3.37 -29.49 -2.60
N SER A 7 -2.65 -30.43 -3.22
CA SER A 7 -1.46 -31.04 -2.64
C SER A 7 -0.34 -29.99 -2.59
N THR A 8 -0.21 -29.28 -1.48
CA THR A 8 0.97 -28.48 -1.12
C THR A 8 2.07 -29.37 -0.55
N ASN A 9 2.48 -30.40 -1.29
CA ASN A 9 3.65 -31.20 -0.93
C ASN A 9 4.81 -30.87 -1.88
N ASN A 10 5.50 -29.77 -1.59
CA ASN A 10 6.84 -29.48 -2.10
C ASN A 10 7.85 -29.31 -0.94
N HIS A 11 7.65 -30.03 0.17
CA HIS A 11 8.69 -30.20 1.19
C HIS A 11 9.43 -31.51 0.96
N THR A 12 10.38 -31.50 0.04
CA THR A 12 11.46 -32.50 0.00
C THR A 12 12.78 -31.76 -0.22
N GLY A 13 13.27 -31.12 0.82
CA GLY A 13 14.68 -30.76 0.98
C GLY A 13 15.14 -31.35 2.30
N GLY A 14 16.14 -32.23 2.28
CA GLY A 14 16.83 -32.66 3.51
C GLY A 14 17.59 -31.48 4.12
N ALA A 15 18.02 -31.63 5.38
CA ALA A 15 18.66 -30.59 6.20
C ALA A 15 19.97 -29.95 5.66
N ASP A 16 20.36 -30.26 4.42
CA ASP A 16 21.57 -29.78 3.73
C ASP A 16 21.27 -29.23 2.31
N ASP A 17 20.07 -28.72 2.01
CA ASP A 17 19.82 -28.02 0.74
C ASP A 17 20.12 -26.51 0.89
N PRO A 18 21.11 -25.92 0.17
CA PRO A 18 21.51 -24.51 0.28
C PRO A 18 20.44 -23.49 -0.19
N TRP A 19 19.19 -23.93 -0.31
CA TRP A 19 18.04 -23.21 -0.86
C TRP A 19 16.88 -23.14 0.13
N GLU A 20 17.06 -23.65 1.34
CA GLU A 20 16.09 -23.49 2.42
C GLU A 20 15.93 -22.00 2.75
N ILE A 21 14.70 -21.50 2.65
CA ILE A 21 14.38 -20.10 2.84
C ILE A 21 14.43 -19.81 4.33
N THR A 22 15.36 -18.95 4.76
CA THR A 22 15.44 -18.53 6.16
C THR A 22 14.12 -17.94 6.66
N ASP A 23 13.82 -18.13 7.95
CA ASP A 23 12.63 -17.56 8.58
C ASP A 23 12.57 -16.03 8.45
N LYS A 24 13.72 -15.34 8.38
CA LYS A 24 13.79 -13.90 8.11
C LYS A 24 13.20 -13.53 6.75
N ILE A 25 13.42 -14.33 5.71
CA ILE A 25 12.84 -14.09 4.38
C ILE A 25 11.34 -14.39 4.40
N ARG A 26 10.91 -15.45 5.11
CA ARG A 26 9.49 -15.78 5.29
C ARG A 26 8.75 -14.66 6.03
N LEU A 27 9.35 -14.09 7.08
CA LEU A 27 8.84 -12.90 7.78
C LEU A 27 8.65 -11.72 6.82
N ARG A 28 9.65 -11.41 5.99
CA ARG A 28 9.55 -10.32 5.01
C ARG A 28 8.39 -10.52 4.04
N ARG A 29 8.18 -11.75 3.55
CA ARG A 29 7.02 -12.10 2.71
C ARG A 29 5.72 -11.89 3.46
N PHE A 30 5.64 -12.35 4.71
CA PHE A 30 4.47 -12.18 5.54
C PHE A 30 4.14 -10.71 5.77
N LEU A 31 5.12 -9.89 6.16
CA LEU A 31 4.92 -8.46 6.40
C LEU A 31 4.42 -7.72 5.17
N CYS A 32 4.79 -8.17 3.97
CA CYS A 32 4.35 -7.57 2.72
C CYS A 32 3.00 -8.05 2.23
N TYR A 33 2.72 -9.35 2.34
CA TYR A 33 1.62 -9.99 1.64
C TYR A 33 0.59 -10.66 2.55
N GLY A 34 0.92 -10.88 3.82
CA GLY A 34 0.10 -11.64 4.77
C GLY A 34 0.24 -13.17 4.64
N SER A 35 1.24 -13.64 3.90
CA SER A 35 1.56 -15.06 3.73
C SER A 35 3.08 -15.26 3.69
N GLU A 36 3.56 -16.34 4.30
CA GLU A 36 4.96 -16.76 4.26
C GLU A 36 5.31 -17.56 2.98
N GLY A 37 4.28 -17.98 2.24
CA GLY A 37 4.41 -18.76 1.03
C GLY A 37 5.16 -18.03 -0.09
N ASP A 38 5.60 -18.80 -1.07
CA ASP A 38 6.24 -18.33 -2.30
C ASP A 38 5.23 -17.83 -3.35
N ILE A 39 3.94 -17.99 -3.10
CA ILE A 39 2.85 -17.55 -3.97
C ILE A 39 2.13 -16.36 -3.35
N PHE A 40 2.15 -15.23 -4.05
CA PHE A 40 1.30 -14.09 -3.76
C PHE A 40 -0.01 -14.17 -4.54
N THR A 41 -1.15 -13.97 -3.85
CA THR A 41 -2.45 -13.80 -4.50
C THR A 41 -3.06 -12.44 -4.14
N ALA A 42 -3.53 -11.71 -5.16
CA ALA A 42 -4.05 -10.36 -4.99
C ALA A 42 -5.44 -10.31 -4.33
N LYS A 43 -6.10 -11.46 -4.10
CA LYS A 43 -7.43 -11.48 -3.48
C LYS A 43 -7.36 -10.82 -2.10
N ASP A 44 -8.40 -10.04 -1.79
CA ASP A 44 -8.47 -9.18 -0.60
C ASP A 44 -8.97 -9.91 0.65
N ASP A 45 -9.13 -11.25 0.61
CA ASP A 45 -10.02 -11.96 1.54
C ASP A 45 -9.34 -12.80 2.64
N SER A 46 -8.02 -12.95 2.66
CA SER A 46 -7.40 -13.63 3.81
C SER A 46 -7.21 -12.64 4.95
N HIS A 47 -8.16 -12.61 5.89
CA HIS A 47 -7.90 -12.14 7.25
C HIS A 47 -6.58 -12.78 7.71
N VAL A 48 -5.64 -11.96 8.15
CA VAL A 48 -4.32 -12.43 8.55
C VAL A 48 -4.49 -13.29 9.79
N SER A 49 -4.27 -14.60 9.64
CA SER A 49 -4.34 -15.55 10.73
C SER A 49 -2.93 -15.93 11.20
N VAL A 50 -2.85 -16.46 12.41
CA VAL A 50 -1.58 -16.97 12.96
C VAL A 50 -1.10 -18.20 12.20
N ASP A 51 -2.00 -18.92 11.52
CA ASP A 51 -1.65 -20.11 10.73
C ASP A 51 -0.84 -19.73 9.48
N ASN A 52 -0.92 -18.47 9.04
CA ASN A 52 -0.10 -17.93 7.96
C ASN A 52 1.24 -17.34 8.46
N ALA A 53 1.57 -17.49 9.75
CA ALA A 53 2.66 -16.77 10.44
C ALA A 53 3.60 -17.71 11.23
N GLU A 54 3.86 -18.92 10.72
CA GLU A 54 4.70 -19.93 11.39
C GLU A 54 6.15 -19.49 11.60
N ALA A 55 6.81 -18.92 10.58
CA ALA A 55 8.17 -18.38 10.70
C ALA A 55 8.22 -17.19 11.65
N LEU A 56 7.19 -16.34 11.67
CA LEU A 56 7.09 -15.30 12.69
C LEU A 56 7.07 -15.92 14.10
N LEU A 57 6.27 -16.97 14.32
CA LEU A 57 6.23 -17.65 15.62
C LEU A 57 7.57 -18.32 15.97
N SER A 58 8.24 -18.93 14.99
CA SER A 58 9.58 -19.54 15.13
C SER A 58 10.62 -18.51 15.59
N LEU A 59 10.72 -17.37 14.90
CA LEU A 59 11.63 -16.27 15.27
C LEU A 59 11.33 -15.70 16.66
N LEU A 60 10.07 -15.72 17.10
CA LEU A 60 9.70 -15.28 18.44
C LEU A 60 10.14 -16.27 19.54
N GLN A 61 10.40 -17.54 19.21
CA GLN A 61 10.98 -18.53 20.14
C GLN A 61 12.49 -18.34 20.37
N GLU A 62 13.20 -17.67 19.46
CA GLU A 62 14.62 -17.33 19.65
C GLU A 62 14.82 -16.25 20.72
N GLU A 63 15.95 -16.26 21.43
CA GLU A 63 16.19 -15.38 22.58
C GLU A 63 16.15 -13.89 22.19
N GLU A 64 16.82 -13.52 21.10
CA GLU A 64 16.87 -12.15 20.57
C GLU A 64 15.90 -11.87 19.42
N GLY A 65 15.33 -12.92 18.81
CA GLY A 65 14.54 -12.81 17.56
C GLY A 65 13.33 -11.88 17.67
N GLY A 66 12.73 -11.75 18.86
CA GLY A 66 11.63 -10.82 19.06
C GLY A 66 11.98 -9.34 18.93
N ALA A 67 13.21 -8.93 19.24
CA ALA A 67 13.64 -7.54 19.02
C ALA A 67 13.93 -7.30 17.53
N GLU A 68 14.54 -8.27 16.86
CA GLU A 68 14.82 -8.21 15.42
C GLU A 68 13.54 -8.13 14.59
N VAL A 69 12.53 -8.94 14.92
CA VAL A 69 11.22 -8.91 14.26
C VAL A 69 10.60 -7.52 14.34
N VAL A 70 10.61 -6.90 15.53
CA VAL A 70 10.02 -5.55 15.72
C VAL A 70 10.79 -4.49 14.94
N GLU A 71 12.11 -4.62 14.85
CA GLU A 71 12.93 -3.70 14.05
C GLU A 71 12.62 -3.85 12.55
N GLU A 72 12.47 -5.09 12.06
CA GLU A 72 12.11 -5.34 10.66
C GLU A 72 10.70 -4.80 10.35
N ILE A 73 9.73 -4.97 11.26
CA ILE A 73 8.39 -4.35 11.16
C ILE A 73 8.50 -2.82 11.05
N ARG A 74 9.31 -2.20 11.91
CA ARG A 74 9.52 -0.75 11.90
C ARG A 74 10.12 -0.28 10.58
N ARG A 75 11.14 -0.98 10.09
CA ARG A 75 11.79 -0.71 8.81
C ARG A 75 10.77 -0.76 7.66
N PHE A 76 9.94 -1.81 7.62
CA PHE A 76 8.91 -1.99 6.59
C PHE A 76 7.89 -0.84 6.55
N VAL A 77 7.57 -0.24 7.69
CA VAL A 77 6.64 0.90 7.76
C VAL A 77 7.33 2.20 7.36
N GLN A 78 8.55 2.45 7.85
CA GLN A 78 9.28 3.70 7.60
C GLN A 78 9.73 3.84 6.15
N GLU A 79 10.27 2.76 5.58
CA GLU A 79 10.63 2.68 4.16
C GLU A 79 9.39 2.47 3.27
N GLY A 80 8.25 2.16 3.89
CA GLY A 80 6.98 1.95 3.20
C GLY A 80 6.95 0.69 2.36
N LEU A 81 7.77 -0.32 2.66
CA LEU A 81 7.95 -1.58 1.90
C LEU A 81 6.68 -2.42 1.80
N ALA A 82 5.83 -2.37 2.83
CA ALA A 82 4.62 -3.18 2.89
C ALA A 82 3.62 -2.79 1.79
N VAL A 83 3.06 -3.79 1.12
CA VAL A 83 2.00 -3.61 0.12
C VAL A 83 0.66 -3.37 0.82
N ARG A 84 0.40 -4.15 1.87
CA ARG A 84 -0.72 -3.98 2.80
C ARG A 84 -0.15 -3.84 4.21
N LEU A 85 -0.64 -2.87 4.99
CA LEU A 85 -0.17 -2.67 6.36
C LEU A 85 -0.83 -3.62 7.38
N GLY A 86 -1.92 -4.31 7.01
CA GLY A 86 -2.61 -5.28 7.88
C GLY A 86 -1.68 -6.34 8.48
N PRO A 87 -0.91 -7.10 7.68
CA PRO A 87 0.05 -8.09 8.19
C PRO A 87 1.10 -7.51 9.15
N THR A 88 1.56 -6.29 8.86
CA THR A 88 2.52 -5.56 9.71
C THR A 88 1.91 -5.24 11.08
N PHE A 89 0.67 -4.75 11.11
CA PHE A 89 -0.04 -4.47 12.36
C PHE A 89 -0.38 -5.73 13.14
N PHE A 90 -0.72 -6.81 12.45
CA PHE A 90 -0.92 -8.12 13.05
C PHE A 90 0.37 -8.66 13.70
N ALA A 91 1.51 -8.60 13.00
CA ALA A 91 2.80 -9.02 13.54
C ALA A 91 3.20 -8.20 14.79
N LEU A 92 2.96 -6.88 14.76
CA LEU A 92 3.19 -6.02 15.92
C LEU A 92 2.26 -6.38 17.10
N ALA A 93 0.99 -6.69 16.82
CA ALA A 93 0.03 -7.13 17.82
C ALA A 93 0.51 -8.42 18.51
N LEU A 94 0.95 -9.42 17.76
CA LEU A 94 1.57 -10.66 18.27
C LEU A 94 2.79 -10.36 19.15
N CYS A 95 3.74 -9.57 18.66
CA CYS A 95 4.95 -9.21 19.41
C CYS A 95 4.62 -8.54 20.76
N SER A 96 3.58 -7.68 20.77
CA SER A 96 3.15 -6.95 21.96
C SER A 96 2.41 -7.80 23.01
N GLN A 97 1.95 -9.01 22.63
CA GLN A 97 1.29 -9.98 23.52
C GLN A 97 2.18 -11.17 23.88
N HIS A 98 3.38 -11.25 23.31
CA HIS A 98 4.30 -12.36 23.52
C HIS A 98 4.67 -12.55 25.01
N SER A 99 5.02 -13.78 25.39
CA SER A 99 5.40 -14.11 26.78
C SER A 99 6.68 -13.39 27.22
N LYS A 100 7.65 -13.27 26.30
CA LYS A 100 8.96 -12.63 26.53
C LYS A 100 8.85 -11.12 26.78
N LEU A 101 9.48 -10.65 27.86
CA LEU A 101 9.46 -9.24 28.25
C LEU A 101 10.17 -8.32 27.25
N ASN A 102 11.31 -8.75 26.69
CA ASN A 102 12.11 -7.95 25.77
C ASN A 102 11.34 -7.65 24.47
N THR A 103 10.71 -8.67 23.88
CA THR A 103 9.82 -8.53 22.70
C THR A 103 8.70 -7.53 22.96
N ARG A 104 7.98 -7.67 24.08
CA ARG A 104 6.88 -6.75 24.42
C ARG A 104 7.37 -5.31 24.57
N LYS A 105 8.49 -5.11 25.26
CA LYS A 105 9.11 -3.78 25.44
C LYS A 105 9.49 -3.16 24.09
N ALA A 106 10.10 -3.93 23.20
CA ALA A 106 10.45 -3.49 21.85
C ALA A 106 9.19 -3.06 21.07
N ALA A 107 8.16 -3.92 21.04
CA ALA A 107 6.92 -3.65 20.34
C ALA A 107 6.23 -2.36 20.83
N PHE A 108 6.12 -2.17 22.16
CA PHE A 108 5.51 -0.95 22.71
C PHE A 108 6.36 0.30 22.50
N LYS A 109 7.69 0.17 22.44
CA LYS A 109 8.59 1.29 22.12
C LYS A 109 8.41 1.75 20.68
N ALA A 110 8.26 0.81 19.74
CA ALA A 110 8.08 1.08 18.31
C ALA A 110 6.65 1.49 17.93
N LEU A 111 5.68 1.39 18.85
CA LEU A 111 4.25 1.60 18.55
C LEU A 111 3.96 2.96 17.90
N LYS A 112 4.54 4.06 18.41
CA LYS A 112 4.32 5.41 17.85
C LYS A 112 4.90 5.53 16.44
N ASP A 113 6.07 4.95 16.21
CA ASP A 113 6.77 5.05 14.92
C ASP A 113 6.05 4.24 13.84
N ILE A 114 5.46 3.10 14.21
CA ILE A 114 4.71 2.23 13.30
C ILE A 114 3.27 2.75 13.09
N CYS A 115 2.60 3.20 14.15
CA CYS A 115 1.22 3.67 14.12
C CYS A 115 1.16 5.21 14.04
N SER A 116 1.55 5.79 12.92
CA SER A 116 1.49 7.24 12.69
C SER A 116 0.07 7.80 12.47
N ASP A 117 -0.87 6.98 12.02
CA ASP A 117 -2.29 7.34 11.81
C ASP A 117 -3.21 6.62 12.81
N PRO A 118 -4.34 7.22 13.24
CA PRO A 118 -5.31 6.57 14.11
C PRO A 118 -5.80 5.22 13.61
N ALA A 119 -6.02 5.06 12.30
CA ALA A 119 -6.48 3.80 11.73
C ALA A 119 -5.47 2.67 11.98
N HIS A 120 -4.17 2.97 11.98
CA HIS A 120 -3.11 2.01 12.30
C HIS A 120 -3.19 1.58 13.76
N LEU A 121 -3.33 2.54 14.68
CA LEU A 121 -3.47 2.26 16.10
C LEU A 121 -4.72 1.43 16.37
N PHE A 122 -5.87 1.80 15.78
CA PHE A 122 -7.12 1.06 15.90
C PHE A 122 -6.99 -0.38 15.37
N ALA A 123 -6.33 -0.58 14.22
CA ALA A 123 -6.08 -1.90 13.66
C ALA A 123 -5.22 -2.78 14.60
N VAL A 124 -4.14 -2.24 15.18
CA VAL A 124 -3.31 -2.99 16.14
C VAL A 124 -4.12 -3.39 17.38
N ILE A 125 -4.95 -2.49 17.91
CA ILE A 125 -5.80 -2.81 19.08
C ILE A 125 -6.85 -3.87 18.71
N GLN A 126 -7.42 -3.81 17.51
CA GLN A 126 -8.35 -4.81 17.01
C GLN A 126 -7.68 -6.19 16.86
N TYR A 127 -6.50 -6.27 16.25
CA TYR A 127 -5.76 -7.54 16.17
C TYR A 127 -5.39 -8.10 17.55
N LYS A 128 -4.98 -7.24 18.49
CA LYS A 128 -4.74 -7.68 19.88
C LYS A 128 -6.00 -8.25 20.53
N LYS A 129 -7.18 -7.72 20.20
CA LYS A 129 -8.47 -8.25 20.68
C LYS A 129 -8.78 -9.62 20.09
N GLU A 130 -8.55 -9.80 18.81
CA GLU A 130 -8.75 -11.07 18.10
C GLU A 130 -7.79 -12.17 18.60
N LEU A 131 -6.54 -11.81 18.89
CA LEU A 131 -5.52 -12.72 19.39
C LEU A 131 -5.68 -13.11 20.88
N ARG A 132 -6.58 -12.44 21.62
CA ARG A 132 -6.77 -12.63 23.06
C ARG A 132 -7.01 -14.09 23.44
N GLU A 133 -7.91 -14.77 22.72
CA GLU A 133 -8.33 -16.14 23.04
C GLU A 133 -7.21 -17.14 22.73
N ARG A 134 -6.54 -16.99 21.59
CA ARG A 134 -5.44 -17.87 21.18
C ARG A 134 -4.17 -17.69 22.04
N MET A 135 -3.91 -16.48 22.51
CA MET A 135 -2.73 -16.18 23.34
C MET A 135 -3.00 -16.29 24.84
N GLU A 136 -4.23 -16.63 25.23
CA GLU A 136 -4.66 -16.79 26.63
C GLU A 136 -4.25 -15.60 27.54
N CYS A 137 -4.25 -14.39 26.99
CA CYS A 137 -3.73 -13.20 27.68
C CYS A 137 -4.70 -12.03 27.64
N GLY A 138 -4.69 -11.22 28.70
CA GLY A 138 -5.46 -9.97 28.75
C GLY A 138 -4.90 -8.90 27.80
N ILE A 139 -5.77 -8.01 27.31
CA ILE A 139 -5.38 -6.94 26.38
C ILE A 139 -4.80 -5.74 27.15
N TRP A 140 -5.55 -5.24 28.14
CA TRP A 140 -5.27 -3.97 28.81
C TRP A 140 -4.37 -4.11 30.04
N GLY A 141 -3.12 -4.51 29.81
CA GLY A 141 -2.05 -4.47 30.81
C GLY A 141 -1.48 -3.05 31.01
N ARG A 142 -0.66 -2.87 32.06
CA ARG A 142 0.02 -1.57 32.34
C ARG A 142 0.85 -1.08 31.15
N ALA A 143 1.51 -1.99 30.44
CA ALA A 143 2.35 -1.66 29.28
C ALA A 143 1.54 -1.07 28.11
N LEU A 144 0.41 -1.69 27.75
CA LEU A 144 -0.46 -1.17 26.69
C LEU A 144 -1.08 0.17 27.08
N ARG A 145 -1.58 0.29 28.32
CA ARG A 145 -2.13 1.56 28.82
C ARG A 145 -1.10 2.68 28.68
N LYS A 146 0.13 2.45 29.14
CA LYS A 146 1.22 3.42 28.99
C LYS A 146 1.54 3.73 27.52
N ALA A 147 1.65 2.73 26.66
CA ALA A 147 1.99 2.93 25.25
C ALA A 147 0.93 3.77 24.52
N VAL A 148 -0.36 3.49 24.77
CA VAL A 148 -1.47 4.28 24.22
C VAL A 148 -1.47 5.70 24.80
N SER A 149 -1.26 5.87 26.12
CA SER A 149 -1.15 7.22 26.71
C SER A 149 0.02 8.02 26.14
N ASP A 150 1.18 7.38 25.98
CA ASP A 150 2.37 8.00 25.36
C ASP A 150 2.09 8.37 23.89
N TRP A 151 1.29 7.59 23.16
CA TRP A 151 0.89 7.90 21.78
C TRP A 151 0.15 9.23 21.68
N TYR A 152 -0.79 9.50 22.59
CA TYR A 152 -1.50 10.79 22.64
C TYR A 152 -0.61 11.93 23.17
N ASN A 153 0.10 11.68 24.28
CA ASN A 153 0.84 12.73 24.98
C ASN A 153 2.10 13.23 24.27
N LYS A 154 2.70 12.42 23.39
CA LYS A 154 3.95 12.78 22.70
C LYS A 154 3.73 13.44 21.34
N GLN A 155 2.51 13.84 21.00
CA GLN A 155 2.20 14.51 19.75
C GLN A 155 2.10 16.02 19.93
N ASP A 156 2.36 16.75 18.85
CA ASP A 156 2.03 18.17 18.77
C ASP A 156 0.51 18.35 18.90
N ALA A 157 0.08 19.39 19.63
CA ALA A 157 -1.33 19.56 19.96
C ALA A 157 -2.21 19.83 18.73
N MET A 158 -1.73 20.64 17.78
CA MET A 158 -2.47 20.92 16.54
C MET A 158 -2.53 19.68 15.64
N ALA A 159 -1.42 18.96 15.50
CA ALA A 159 -1.40 17.71 14.76
C ALA A 159 -2.35 16.67 15.37
N LEU A 160 -2.40 16.57 16.72
CA LEU A 160 -3.31 15.68 17.41
C LEU A 160 -4.78 16.08 17.20
N ALA A 161 -5.10 17.39 17.27
CA ALA A 161 -6.45 17.89 17.03
C ALA A 161 -6.94 17.59 15.60
N ALA A 162 -6.09 17.81 14.59
CA ALA A 162 -6.38 17.43 13.21
C ALA A 162 -6.58 15.92 13.06
N THR A 163 -5.71 15.13 13.71
CA THR A 163 -5.74 13.67 13.65
C THR A 163 -7.03 13.08 14.22
N VAL A 164 -7.45 13.50 15.41
CA VAL A 164 -8.66 12.96 16.06
C VAL A 164 -9.96 13.40 15.39
N THR A 165 -9.93 14.53 14.68
CA THR A 165 -11.10 15.04 13.96
C THR A 165 -11.22 14.45 12.55
N ARG A 166 -10.09 14.18 11.88
CA ARG A 166 -10.00 13.48 10.59
C ARG A 166 -10.49 12.03 10.69
N CYS A 167 -9.99 11.26 11.67
CA CYS A 167 -10.34 9.85 11.83
C CYS A 167 -10.92 9.58 13.22
N ARG A 168 -12.24 9.79 13.39
CA ARG A 168 -12.89 9.61 14.70
C ARG A 168 -12.95 8.14 15.16
N GLN A 169 -13.17 7.23 14.21
CA GLN A 169 -13.29 5.80 14.44
C GLN A 169 -12.96 4.97 13.20
N ARG A 170 -12.32 3.81 13.41
CA ARG A 170 -12.08 2.74 12.41
C ARG A 170 -12.00 1.39 13.12
N GLU A 171 -12.22 0.30 12.41
CA GLU A 171 -12.12 -1.07 12.94
C GLU A 171 -12.94 -1.31 14.23
N GLY A 172 -14.06 -0.59 14.39
CA GLY A 172 -14.90 -0.67 15.60
C GLY A 172 -14.33 0.02 16.84
N TRP A 173 -13.23 0.76 16.72
CA TRP A 173 -12.60 1.52 17.81
C TRP A 173 -12.71 3.02 17.59
N SER A 174 -12.89 3.77 18.68
CA SER A 174 -12.85 5.23 18.71
C SER A 174 -11.74 5.75 19.61
N HIS A 175 -11.34 7.01 19.43
CA HIS A 175 -10.40 7.65 20.36
C HIS A 175 -10.97 7.71 21.79
N LYS A 176 -12.28 7.82 21.95
CA LYS A 176 -12.96 7.79 23.26
C LYS A 176 -12.73 6.45 23.97
N ASP A 177 -12.81 5.34 23.25
CA ASP A 177 -12.55 4.01 23.81
C ASP A 177 -11.10 3.87 24.26
N LEU A 178 -10.15 4.28 23.40
CA LEU A 178 -8.74 4.19 23.74
C LEU A 178 -8.38 5.07 24.94
N LEU A 179 -8.84 6.31 25.01
CA LEU A 179 -8.60 7.20 26.15
C LEU A 179 -9.18 6.64 27.45
N ARG A 180 -10.39 6.07 27.39
CA ARG A 180 -11.05 5.44 28.55
C ARG A 180 -10.29 4.21 29.05
N LEU A 181 -9.92 3.30 28.15
CA LEU A 181 -9.31 2.02 28.51
C LEU A 181 -7.82 2.14 28.86
N SER A 182 -7.13 3.12 28.27
CA SER A 182 -5.75 3.46 28.62
C SER A 182 -5.64 4.20 29.96
N HIS A 183 -6.73 4.80 30.45
CA HIS A 183 -6.71 5.75 31.56
C HIS A 183 -5.67 6.86 31.34
N THR A 184 -5.65 7.42 30.12
CA THR A 184 -4.65 8.42 29.75
C THR A 184 -4.79 9.66 30.61
N LYS A 185 -3.71 10.00 31.33
CA LYS A 185 -3.55 11.29 31.99
C LYS A 185 -2.89 12.25 31.00
N PRO A 186 -3.56 13.33 30.58
CA PRO A 186 -2.97 14.33 29.70
C PRO A 186 -1.71 14.94 30.31
N SER A 187 -0.67 15.12 29.48
CA SER A 187 0.61 15.70 29.89
C SER A 187 0.66 17.23 29.78
N THR A 188 -0.13 17.81 28.88
CA THR A 188 -0.27 19.26 28.66
C THR A 188 -1.75 19.65 28.69
N GLU A 189 -2.02 20.94 28.93
CA GLU A 189 -3.40 21.45 28.93
C GLU A 189 -4.04 21.32 27.54
N ALA A 190 -3.26 21.47 26.46
CA ALA A 190 -3.75 21.27 25.09
C ALA A 190 -4.18 19.82 24.83
N VAL A 191 -3.42 18.83 25.32
CA VAL A 191 -3.85 17.42 25.24
C VAL A 191 -5.06 17.16 26.15
N ALA A 192 -5.18 17.87 27.28
CA ALA A 192 -6.35 17.78 28.16
C ALA A 192 -7.62 18.32 27.50
N LEU A 193 -7.50 19.45 26.80
CA LEU A 193 -8.53 20.02 25.94
C LEU A 193 -9.00 19.01 24.89
N ILE A 194 -8.09 18.44 24.11
CA ILE A 194 -8.43 17.48 23.04
C ILE A 194 -9.05 16.21 23.63
N SER A 195 -8.52 15.71 24.76
CA SER A 195 -9.07 14.54 25.45
C SER A 195 -10.49 14.80 25.96
N LYS A 196 -10.75 16.00 26.50
CA LYS A 196 -12.09 16.43 26.92
C LYS A 196 -13.03 16.52 25.72
N TYR A 197 -12.60 17.14 24.63
CA TYR A 197 -13.36 17.22 23.38
C TYR A 197 -13.79 15.84 22.88
N VAL A 198 -12.87 14.88 22.82
CA VAL A 198 -13.16 13.51 22.34
C VAL A 198 -14.10 12.75 23.29
N THR A 199 -13.95 12.92 24.61
CA THR A 199 -14.69 12.11 25.60
C THR A 199 -16.06 12.68 25.93
N LYS A 200 -16.18 14.01 25.94
CA LYS A 200 -17.33 14.78 26.43
C LYS A 200 -18.03 15.62 25.36
N GLY A 201 -17.33 16.00 24.30
CA GLY A 201 -17.87 16.83 23.22
C GLY A 201 -17.55 18.31 23.37
N TRP A 202 -17.95 19.09 22.36
CA TRP A 202 -17.61 20.51 22.21
C TRP A 202 -18.24 21.42 23.25
N THR A 203 -19.51 21.19 23.62
CA THR A 203 -20.24 22.05 24.55
C THR A 203 -19.59 22.09 25.94
N GLU A 204 -19.15 20.93 26.46
CA GLU A 204 -18.42 20.86 27.73
C GLU A 204 -17.04 21.51 27.65
N VAL A 205 -16.38 21.47 26.47
CA VAL A 205 -15.10 22.14 26.25
C VAL A 205 -15.28 23.65 26.27
N GLN A 206 -16.24 24.17 25.51
CA GLN A 206 -16.51 25.60 25.44
C GLN A 206 -16.83 26.18 26.83
N ALA A 207 -17.70 25.52 27.59
CA ALA A 207 -18.03 25.94 28.95
C ALA A 207 -16.83 25.90 29.91
N TYR A 208 -15.94 24.91 29.78
CA TYR A 208 -14.80 24.75 30.68
C TYR A 208 -13.66 25.75 30.40
N TYR A 209 -13.50 26.18 29.14
CA TYR A 209 -12.39 27.05 28.72
C TYR A 209 -12.79 28.51 28.48
N ALA A 210 -14.07 28.87 28.58
CA ALA A 210 -14.58 30.23 28.35
C ALA A 210 -13.95 31.29 29.28
N ASP A 211 -13.86 30.99 30.58
CA ASP A 211 -13.41 31.94 31.61
C ASP A 211 -11.97 31.69 32.09
N LYS A 212 -11.24 30.78 31.42
CA LYS A 212 -9.85 30.45 31.78
C LYS A 212 -8.86 31.31 31.00
N GLU A 213 -7.83 31.77 31.69
CA GLU A 213 -6.63 32.28 31.02
C GLU A 213 -5.91 31.12 30.34
N ASN A 214 -5.97 31.10 29.01
CA ASN A 214 -5.47 30.00 28.18
C ASN A 214 -4.17 30.42 27.50
N SER A 215 -3.17 29.54 27.51
CA SER A 215 -1.94 29.74 26.72
C SER A 215 -2.25 29.82 25.22
N ASP A 216 -1.40 30.49 24.45
CA ASP A 216 -1.53 30.63 22.98
C ASP A 216 -1.74 29.30 22.25
N GLU A 217 -1.08 28.22 22.68
CA GLU A 217 -1.25 26.87 22.10
C GLU A 217 -2.68 26.36 22.27
N VAL A 218 -3.25 26.51 23.47
CA VAL A 218 -4.63 26.11 23.80
C VAL A 218 -5.63 26.95 23.02
N VAL A 219 -5.40 28.26 22.88
CA VAL A 219 -6.27 29.16 22.09
C VAL A 219 -6.30 28.75 20.62
N LYS A 220 -5.15 28.41 20.03
CA LYS A 220 -5.07 27.90 18.64
C LYS A 220 -5.85 26.60 18.47
N VAL A 221 -5.71 25.66 19.40
CA VAL A 221 -6.44 24.38 19.36
C VAL A 221 -7.94 24.58 19.56
N LEU A 222 -8.35 25.49 20.45
CA LEU A 222 -9.77 25.85 20.64
C LEU A 222 -10.36 26.42 19.34
N SER A 223 -9.69 27.39 18.73
CA SER A 223 -10.11 27.99 17.45
C SER A 223 -10.24 26.94 16.35
N TYR A 224 -9.28 26.02 16.24
CA TYR A 224 -9.35 24.93 15.27
C TYR A 224 -10.52 23.97 15.53
N LEU A 225 -10.73 23.55 16.77
CA LEU A 225 -11.84 22.65 17.13
C LEU A 225 -13.19 23.33 16.94
N GLU A 226 -13.29 24.64 17.22
CA GLU A 226 -14.47 25.45 16.93
C GLU A 226 -14.78 25.46 15.44
N ALA A 227 -13.77 25.72 14.60
CA ALA A 227 -13.92 25.69 13.15
C ALA A 227 -14.41 24.31 12.64
N VAL A 228 -13.84 23.23 13.18
CA VAL A 228 -14.26 21.86 12.89
C VAL A 228 -15.69 21.58 13.34
N GLU A 229 -16.15 22.14 14.46
CA GLU A 229 -17.55 21.99 14.88
C GLU A 229 -18.50 22.86 14.07
N LYS A 230 -18.08 24.07 13.71
CA LYS A 230 -18.85 24.99 12.86
C LYS A 230 -19.08 24.39 11.48
N VAL A 231 -18.06 23.78 10.86
CA VAL A 231 -18.21 23.15 9.53
C VAL A 231 -19.15 21.92 9.56
N LYS A 232 -19.26 21.24 10.70
CA LYS A 232 -20.18 20.09 10.88
C LYS A 232 -21.64 20.48 11.04
N HIS A 233 -21.93 21.74 11.32
CA HIS A 233 -23.30 22.22 11.54
C HIS A 233 -23.72 23.29 10.54
N SER A 234 -22.78 23.78 9.72
CA SER A 234 -23.04 24.75 8.67
C SER A 234 -23.36 24.06 7.33
N CYS A 235 -24.46 24.49 6.72
CA CYS A 235 -24.81 24.21 5.32
C CYS A 235 -24.53 25.42 4.40
N ASP A 236 -24.00 26.52 4.95
CA ASP A 236 -23.64 27.71 4.19
C ASP A 236 -22.31 27.46 3.47
N GLU A 237 -22.39 27.42 2.14
CA GLU A 237 -21.27 27.20 1.23
C GLU A 237 -20.12 28.19 1.46
N THR A 238 -20.42 29.47 1.67
CA THR A 238 -19.39 30.51 1.82
C THR A 238 -18.63 30.36 3.13
N VAL A 239 -19.35 30.07 4.21
CA VAL A 239 -18.76 29.80 5.53
C VAL A 239 -17.88 28.55 5.47
N VAL A 240 -18.36 27.49 4.83
CA VAL A 240 -17.61 26.24 4.70
C VAL A 240 -16.32 26.46 3.90
N ILE A 241 -16.36 27.20 2.80
CA ILE A 241 -15.17 27.50 1.98
C ILE A 241 -14.13 28.28 2.79
N ASN A 242 -14.55 29.32 3.51
CA ASN A 242 -13.63 30.12 4.33
C ASN A 242 -12.95 29.27 5.41
N LEU A 243 -13.71 28.39 6.08
CA LEU A 243 -13.16 27.49 7.10
C LEU A 243 -12.16 26.48 6.51
N ILE A 244 -12.39 25.99 5.30
CA ILE A 244 -11.46 25.10 4.60
C ILE A 244 -10.15 25.84 4.30
N GLU A 245 -10.21 27.05 3.76
CA GLU A 245 -9.03 27.83 3.37
C GLU A 245 -8.21 28.30 4.58
N GLU A 246 -8.88 28.71 5.67
CA GLU A 246 -8.23 29.22 6.87
C GLU A 246 -7.58 28.10 7.69
N HIS A 247 -8.30 26.98 7.90
CA HIS A 247 -7.87 25.90 8.80
C HIS A 247 -7.36 24.64 8.08
N LYS A 248 -7.29 24.66 6.74
CA LYS A 248 -6.86 23.54 5.89
C LYS A 248 -7.64 22.25 6.19
N LEU A 249 -8.96 22.38 6.29
CA LEU A 249 -9.83 21.25 6.62
C LEU A 249 -9.89 20.21 5.48
N GLU A 250 -9.92 18.94 5.85
CA GLU A 250 -9.96 17.80 4.93
C GLU A 250 -11.38 17.28 4.73
N MET A 251 -11.62 16.58 3.62
CA MET A 251 -12.93 16.06 3.20
C MET A 251 -13.65 15.26 4.30
N GLU A 252 -12.90 14.50 5.11
CA GLU A 252 -13.39 13.64 6.19
C GLU A 252 -14.02 14.42 7.35
N GLN A 253 -13.71 15.72 7.47
CA GLN A 253 -14.21 16.58 8.54
C GLN A 253 -15.54 17.26 8.18
N LEU A 254 -15.91 17.29 6.90
CA LEU A 254 -17.09 17.98 6.38
C LEU A 254 -18.35 17.11 6.47
N LEU A 255 -19.52 17.76 6.44
CA LEU A 255 -20.80 17.09 6.22
C LEU A 255 -20.90 16.52 4.80
N THR A 256 -21.63 15.41 4.66
CA THR A 256 -21.93 14.81 3.35
C THR A 256 -22.71 15.75 2.43
N GLU A 257 -23.55 16.63 3.01
CA GLU A 257 -24.28 17.66 2.27
C GLU A 257 -23.34 18.71 1.66
N ASN A 258 -22.29 19.11 2.38
CA ASN A 258 -21.28 20.07 1.87
C ASN A 258 -20.55 19.50 0.64
N LEU A 259 -20.39 18.17 0.59
CA LEU A 259 -19.78 17.47 -0.56
C LEU A 259 -20.70 17.37 -1.79
N LYS A 260 -21.90 17.96 -1.76
CA LYS A 260 -22.72 18.18 -2.96
C LYS A 260 -22.39 19.51 -3.66
N SER A 261 -21.78 20.47 -2.96
CA SER A 261 -21.42 21.78 -3.52
C SER A 261 -20.16 21.71 -4.37
N LYS A 262 -20.23 22.26 -5.59
CA LYS A 262 -19.08 22.37 -6.50
C LYS A 262 -17.99 23.29 -5.95
N GLN A 263 -18.35 24.39 -5.30
CA GLN A 263 -17.37 25.37 -4.83
C GLN A 263 -16.61 24.85 -3.61
N VAL A 264 -17.28 24.13 -2.72
CA VAL A 264 -16.63 23.42 -1.60
C VAL A 264 -15.56 22.46 -2.13
N TRP A 265 -15.89 21.65 -3.15
CA TRP A 265 -14.90 20.78 -3.80
C TRP A 265 -13.73 21.53 -4.43
N ARG A 266 -13.97 22.69 -5.05
CA ARG A 266 -12.90 23.52 -5.63
C ARG A 266 -11.96 24.07 -4.57
N SER A 267 -12.48 24.44 -3.40
CA SER A 267 -11.65 24.85 -2.25
C SER A 267 -10.80 23.69 -1.75
N LEU A 268 -11.41 22.51 -1.50
CA LEU A 268 -10.69 21.30 -1.07
C LEU A 268 -9.57 20.90 -2.05
N LEU A 269 -9.80 21.03 -3.36
CA LEU A 269 -8.86 20.58 -4.39
C LEU A 269 -7.51 21.32 -4.35
N LYS A 270 -7.48 22.57 -3.84
CA LYS A 270 -6.26 23.41 -3.80
C LYS A 270 -5.14 22.72 -3.02
N ASP A 271 -5.45 22.24 -1.81
CA ASP A 271 -4.46 21.66 -0.89
C ASP A 271 -4.52 20.12 -0.82
N MET A 272 -5.52 19.48 -1.45
CA MET A 272 -5.71 18.03 -1.39
C MET A 272 -4.47 17.26 -1.88
N PRO A 273 -3.94 16.28 -1.15
CA PRO A 273 -2.79 15.48 -1.61
C PRO A 273 -3.06 14.74 -2.92
N LEU A 274 -2.06 14.66 -3.80
CA LEU A 274 -2.21 14.02 -5.13
C LEU A 274 -2.64 12.54 -5.04
N HIS A 275 -2.15 11.78 -4.05
CA HIS A 275 -2.61 10.41 -3.79
C HIS A 275 -4.13 10.31 -3.55
N SER A 276 -4.71 11.28 -2.86
CA SER A 276 -6.15 11.36 -2.61
C SER A 276 -6.89 11.76 -3.87
N VAL A 277 -6.38 12.75 -4.60
CA VAL A 277 -6.95 13.22 -5.87
C VAL A 277 -7.10 12.07 -6.87
N LEU A 278 -6.05 11.27 -7.09
CA LEU A 278 -6.04 10.13 -8.02
C LEU A 278 -7.14 9.11 -7.72
N LYS A 279 -7.50 8.92 -6.44
CA LYS A 279 -8.55 7.97 -6.01
C LYS A 279 -9.97 8.49 -6.23
N ILE A 280 -10.16 9.82 -6.34
CA ILE A 280 -11.50 10.44 -6.34
C ILE A 280 -11.81 11.26 -7.60
N LEU A 281 -10.96 11.22 -8.64
CA LEU A 281 -11.17 11.89 -9.93
C LEU A 281 -12.56 11.64 -10.51
N GLY A 282 -13.00 10.37 -10.50
CA GLY A 282 -14.32 9.98 -10.98
C GLY A 282 -15.47 10.64 -10.20
N ARG A 283 -15.36 10.69 -8.87
CA ARG A 283 -16.35 11.35 -8.00
C ARG A 283 -16.42 12.86 -8.25
N MET A 284 -15.26 13.52 -8.37
CA MET A 284 -15.21 14.96 -8.66
C MET A 284 -15.77 15.29 -10.05
N THR A 285 -15.54 14.41 -11.03
CA THR A 285 -16.10 14.56 -12.39
C THR A 285 -17.61 14.33 -12.38
N ALA A 286 -18.10 13.30 -11.68
CA ALA A 286 -19.53 13.03 -11.52
C ALA A 286 -20.27 14.20 -10.85
N ASN A 287 -19.62 14.84 -9.87
CA ASN A 287 -20.14 16.04 -9.19
C ASN A 287 -19.97 17.32 -10.01
N LYS A 288 -19.52 17.23 -11.26
CA LYS A 288 -19.30 18.37 -12.19
C LYS A 288 -18.38 19.45 -11.61
N VAL A 289 -17.40 19.04 -10.80
CA VAL A 289 -16.30 19.91 -10.32
C VAL A 289 -15.25 20.06 -11.42
N LEU A 290 -14.97 18.95 -12.12
CA LEU A 290 -13.95 18.83 -13.17
C LEU A 290 -14.57 18.86 -14.56
N GLU A 291 -15.33 19.91 -14.86
CA GLU A 291 -15.94 20.10 -16.17
C GLU A 291 -14.87 20.36 -17.25
N PRO A 292 -15.06 19.88 -18.50
CA PRO A 292 -14.16 20.17 -19.62
C PRO A 292 -13.94 21.68 -19.80
N GLY A 293 -12.68 22.09 -19.93
CA GLY A 293 -12.31 23.50 -20.11
C GLY A 293 -12.41 24.39 -18.87
N SER A 294 -12.84 23.86 -17.71
CA SER A 294 -12.87 24.66 -16.47
C SER A 294 -11.46 24.94 -15.92
N SER A 295 -11.31 26.08 -15.22
CA SER A 295 -10.04 26.46 -14.57
C SER A 295 -9.58 25.42 -13.54
N ALA A 296 -10.52 24.80 -12.80
CA ALA A 296 -10.23 23.73 -11.87
C ALA A 296 -9.61 22.50 -12.56
N THR A 297 -10.15 22.11 -13.73
CA THR A 297 -9.58 21.03 -14.53
C THR A 297 -8.18 21.39 -15.04
N GLN A 298 -7.96 22.62 -15.50
CA GLN A 298 -6.67 23.07 -16.01
C GLN A 298 -5.59 23.05 -14.91
N SER A 299 -5.89 23.67 -13.76
CA SER A 299 -4.99 23.70 -12.60
C SER A 299 -4.67 22.29 -12.09
N LEU A 300 -5.66 21.39 -12.07
CA LEU A 300 -5.43 19.99 -11.72
C LEU A 300 -4.52 19.28 -12.73
N CYS A 301 -4.75 19.48 -14.03
CA CYS A 301 -3.93 18.89 -15.08
C CYS A 301 -2.49 19.40 -15.05
N GLU A 302 -2.26 20.66 -14.67
CA GLU A 302 -0.91 21.20 -14.42
C GLU A 302 -0.26 20.50 -13.24
N ARG A 303 -0.97 20.38 -12.11
CA ARG A 303 -0.45 19.73 -10.91
C ARG A 303 -0.14 18.23 -11.09
N ILE A 304 -0.93 17.52 -11.89
CA ILE A 304 -0.68 16.10 -12.23
C ILE A 304 0.58 15.95 -13.11
N ARG A 305 0.86 16.93 -13.98
CA ARG A 305 2.03 16.92 -14.88
C ARG A 305 3.31 17.46 -14.23
N ASP A 306 3.20 18.10 -13.07
CA ASP A 306 4.34 18.65 -12.35
C ASP A 306 5.23 17.53 -11.77
N GLU A 307 6.40 17.36 -12.37
CA GLU A 307 7.41 16.38 -11.97
C GLU A 307 7.88 16.58 -10.52
N ALA A 308 8.03 17.82 -10.06
CA ALA A 308 8.44 18.10 -8.70
C ALA A 308 7.34 17.71 -7.70
N ALA A 309 6.07 17.94 -8.05
CA ALA A 309 4.94 17.49 -7.25
C ALA A 309 4.83 15.96 -7.19
N LEU A 310 4.99 15.28 -8.33
CA LEU A 310 4.99 13.82 -8.41
C LEU A 310 6.12 13.21 -7.56
N LYS A 311 7.33 13.79 -7.63
CA LYS A 311 8.50 13.33 -6.87
C LYS A 311 8.35 13.57 -5.38
N LYS A 312 7.90 14.77 -4.99
CA LYS A 312 7.62 15.09 -3.57
C LYS A 312 6.57 14.15 -2.98
N ALA A 313 5.55 13.79 -3.76
CA ALA A 313 4.51 12.87 -3.33
C ALA A 313 4.91 11.39 -3.43
N LYS A 314 6.08 11.06 -4.00
CA LYS A 314 6.55 9.69 -4.27
C LYS A 314 5.47 8.84 -4.96
N ILE A 315 4.84 9.40 -6.00
CA ILE A 315 3.77 8.70 -6.72
C ILE A 315 4.38 7.66 -7.65
N HIS A 316 3.99 6.42 -7.46
CA HIS A 316 4.42 5.31 -8.27
C HIS A 316 3.66 5.27 -9.61
N PRO A 317 4.32 4.95 -10.75
CA PRO A 317 3.68 4.88 -12.07
C PRO A 317 2.45 4.01 -12.10
N PHE A 318 2.51 2.90 -11.38
CA PHE A 318 1.42 1.96 -11.32
C PHE A 318 0.18 2.49 -10.59
N SER A 319 0.35 3.40 -9.62
CA SER A 319 -0.77 4.10 -8.99
C SER A 319 -1.49 5.01 -9.98
N ILE A 320 -0.74 5.63 -10.90
CA ILE A 320 -1.28 6.46 -11.98
C ILE A 320 -2.00 5.58 -13.02
N LEU A 321 -1.43 4.44 -13.39
CA LEU A 321 -2.10 3.48 -14.27
C LEU A 321 -3.43 3.02 -13.69
N LEU A 322 -3.45 2.64 -12.41
CA LEU A 322 -4.67 2.22 -11.72
C LEU A 322 -5.71 3.34 -11.68
N ALA A 323 -5.29 4.58 -11.40
CA ALA A 323 -6.16 5.74 -11.43
C ALA A 323 -6.70 6.01 -12.85
N THR A 324 -5.87 5.85 -13.88
CA THR A 324 -6.22 6.04 -15.29
C THR A 324 -7.29 5.04 -15.72
N GLU A 325 -7.08 3.75 -15.48
CA GLU A 325 -8.04 2.72 -15.86
C GLU A 325 -9.34 2.82 -15.05
N ASN A 326 -9.24 3.12 -13.75
CA ASN A 326 -10.43 3.40 -12.95
C ASN A 326 -11.21 4.61 -13.46
N TYR A 327 -10.53 5.68 -13.89
CA TYR A 327 -11.18 6.87 -14.41
C TYR A 327 -11.80 6.64 -15.79
N LYS A 328 -11.13 5.89 -16.68
CA LYS A 328 -11.63 5.51 -18.02
C LYS A 328 -12.93 4.73 -17.97
N ARG A 329 -13.13 3.89 -16.95
CA ARG A 329 -14.38 3.10 -16.76
C ARG A 329 -15.66 3.97 -16.76
N GLY A 330 -15.57 5.23 -16.34
CA GLY A 330 -16.74 6.12 -16.30
C GLY A 330 -17.76 5.79 -15.21
N HIS A 331 -17.46 4.85 -14.31
CA HIS A 331 -18.32 4.53 -13.18
C HIS A 331 -17.54 3.96 -11.98
N GLY A 332 -18.10 4.14 -10.78
CA GLY A 332 -17.56 3.54 -9.56
C GLY A 332 -17.69 2.02 -9.56
N TYR A 333 -16.98 1.35 -8.65
CA TYR A 333 -16.94 -0.12 -8.57
C TYR A 333 -18.34 -0.75 -8.45
N MET A 334 -19.23 -0.15 -7.67
CA MET A 334 -20.63 -0.57 -7.51
C MET A 334 -21.57 0.00 -8.60
N GLY A 335 -21.03 0.44 -9.75
CA GLY A 335 -21.78 1.04 -10.86
C GLY A 335 -22.21 2.51 -10.66
N LYS A 336 -21.99 3.08 -9.47
CA LYS A 336 -22.20 4.50 -9.14
C LYS A 336 -21.02 5.03 -8.31
N PRO A 337 -20.70 6.34 -8.38
CA PRO A 337 -21.27 7.35 -9.29
C PRO A 337 -20.86 7.07 -10.75
N LYS A 338 -21.59 7.65 -11.72
CA LYS A 338 -21.24 7.59 -13.15
C LYS A 338 -20.69 8.95 -13.58
N TRP A 339 -19.72 8.95 -14.49
CA TRP A 339 -19.10 10.14 -15.05
C TRP A 339 -18.64 9.89 -16.49
N GLU A 340 -18.46 10.97 -17.24
CA GLU A 340 -17.82 10.93 -18.55
C GLU A 340 -16.33 11.29 -18.38
N PRO A 341 -15.39 10.42 -18.79
CA PRO A 341 -13.96 10.69 -18.64
C PRO A 341 -13.53 11.94 -19.42
N ASN A 342 -12.90 12.89 -18.73
CA ASN A 342 -12.39 14.10 -19.36
C ASN A 342 -11.07 13.82 -20.09
N LYS A 343 -11.03 14.07 -21.40
CA LYS A 343 -9.86 13.85 -22.26
C LYS A 343 -8.60 14.60 -21.79
N SER A 344 -8.76 15.79 -21.22
CA SER A 344 -7.63 16.59 -20.72
C SER A 344 -6.96 15.93 -19.51
N ILE A 345 -7.78 15.36 -18.62
CA ILE A 345 -7.31 14.64 -17.43
C ILE A 345 -6.64 13.34 -17.86
N LEU A 346 -7.22 12.59 -18.81
CA LEU A 346 -6.61 11.37 -19.33
C LEU A 346 -5.23 11.64 -19.95
N LYS A 347 -5.10 12.71 -20.74
CA LYS A 347 -3.81 13.12 -21.30
C LYS A 347 -2.80 13.53 -20.22
N ALA A 348 -3.26 14.22 -19.17
CA ALA A 348 -2.40 14.58 -18.03
C ALA A 348 -1.92 13.34 -17.26
N LEU A 349 -2.80 12.37 -17.02
CA LEU A 349 -2.47 11.11 -16.36
C LEU A 349 -1.50 10.27 -17.19
N GLU A 350 -1.69 10.21 -18.51
CA GLU A 350 -0.77 9.54 -19.42
C GLU A 350 0.63 10.16 -19.37
N SER A 351 0.74 11.49 -19.43
CA SER A 351 2.02 12.18 -19.25
C SER A 351 2.63 11.88 -17.87
N ALA A 352 1.82 11.91 -16.81
CA ALA A 352 2.28 11.67 -15.45
C ALA A 352 2.77 10.23 -15.24
N PHE A 353 2.18 9.26 -15.92
CA PHE A 353 2.62 7.86 -15.90
C PHE A 353 4.09 7.75 -16.32
N TYR A 354 4.48 8.34 -17.45
CA TYR A 354 5.86 8.32 -17.92
C TYR A 354 6.80 9.15 -17.03
N CYS A 355 6.38 10.36 -16.63
CA CYS A 355 7.19 11.20 -15.72
C CYS A 355 7.46 10.50 -14.38
N SER A 356 6.50 9.72 -13.87
CA SER A 356 6.64 9.06 -12.58
C SER A 356 7.67 7.92 -12.53
N PHE A 357 8.22 7.49 -13.67
CA PHE A 357 9.34 6.52 -13.67
C PHE A 357 10.55 7.05 -12.89
N MET A 358 10.74 8.37 -12.80
CA MET A 358 11.79 8.98 -11.99
C MET A 358 11.70 8.69 -10.48
N ASN A 359 10.52 8.25 -10.02
CA ASN A 359 10.28 7.93 -8.61
C ASN A 359 10.60 6.47 -8.28
N VAL A 360 11.01 5.69 -9.28
CA VAL A 360 11.47 4.31 -9.11
C VAL A 360 12.98 4.36 -8.96
N GLU A 361 13.48 3.86 -7.82
CA GLU A 361 14.92 3.82 -7.55
C GLU A 361 15.56 2.64 -8.30
N PRO A 362 16.60 2.87 -9.12
CA PRO A 362 17.27 1.80 -9.84
C PRO A 362 18.14 0.95 -8.92
N VAL A 363 18.15 -0.36 -9.16
CA VAL A 363 18.95 -1.37 -8.48
C VAL A 363 20.36 -1.45 -9.09
N GLY A 364 20.49 -1.14 -10.38
CA GLY A 364 21.76 -1.23 -11.11
C GLY A 364 22.19 -2.69 -11.34
N LYS A 365 21.21 -3.56 -11.60
CA LYS A 365 21.42 -4.99 -11.90
C LYS A 365 20.98 -5.31 -13.32
N ARG A 366 21.35 -6.49 -13.79
CA ARG A 366 20.97 -6.97 -15.13
C ARG A 366 19.68 -7.76 -15.03
N PHE A 367 18.64 -7.27 -15.66
CA PHE A 367 17.29 -7.84 -15.58
C PHE A 367 16.94 -8.61 -16.84
N LEU A 368 16.19 -9.70 -16.66
CA LEU A 368 15.45 -10.36 -17.72
C LEU A 368 13.98 -10.38 -17.33
N VAL A 369 13.15 -9.65 -18.08
CA VAL A 369 11.70 -9.63 -17.95
C VAL A 369 11.11 -10.53 -19.02
N ALA A 370 10.51 -11.65 -18.62
CA ALA A 370 9.88 -12.60 -19.51
C ALA A 370 8.37 -12.55 -19.35
N VAL A 371 7.65 -12.22 -20.43
CA VAL A 371 6.19 -12.16 -20.45
C VAL A 371 5.62 -13.43 -21.06
N ASP A 372 4.80 -14.12 -20.29
CA ASP A 372 4.07 -15.29 -20.72
C ASP A 372 2.86 -14.87 -21.56
N VAL A 373 2.79 -15.39 -22.79
CA VAL A 373 1.69 -15.16 -23.73
C VAL A 373 0.92 -16.44 -24.07
N SER A 374 1.12 -17.50 -23.29
CA SER A 374 0.42 -18.78 -23.44
C SER A 374 -1.09 -18.66 -23.26
N THR A 375 -1.54 -17.79 -22.36
CA THR A 375 -2.97 -17.54 -22.14
C THR A 375 -3.32 -16.09 -22.47
N SER A 376 -4.60 -15.85 -22.75
CA SER A 376 -5.07 -14.51 -23.11
C SER A 376 -4.75 -13.52 -21.99
N LEU A 377 -3.93 -12.52 -22.30
CA LEU A 377 -3.65 -11.37 -21.42
C LEU A 377 -4.83 -10.37 -21.37
N SER A 378 -6.02 -10.79 -21.81
CA SER A 378 -7.25 -9.98 -21.78
C SER A 378 -7.98 -10.02 -20.44
N THR A 379 -7.53 -10.85 -19.49
CA THR A 379 -8.19 -10.97 -18.18
C THR A 379 -7.93 -9.73 -17.34
N VAL A 380 -8.95 -9.26 -16.62
CA VAL A 380 -8.78 -8.15 -15.66
C VAL A 380 -8.15 -8.71 -14.39
N VAL A 381 -7.14 -8.03 -13.87
CA VAL A 381 -6.52 -8.47 -12.63
C VAL A 381 -7.49 -8.26 -11.47
N PRO A 382 -7.73 -9.29 -10.63
CA PRO A 382 -8.68 -9.25 -9.53
C PRO A 382 -8.53 -8.01 -8.64
N GLY A 383 -9.66 -7.37 -8.30
CA GLY A 383 -9.70 -6.18 -7.45
C GLY A 383 -9.35 -4.87 -8.16
N THR A 384 -9.07 -4.88 -9.48
CA THR A 384 -8.61 -3.69 -10.20
C THR A 384 -9.34 -3.43 -11.51
N ALA A 385 -8.92 -2.38 -12.21
CA ALA A 385 -9.37 -2.03 -13.56
C ALA A 385 -8.44 -2.42 -14.68
N ILE A 386 -7.28 -2.95 -14.35
CA ILE A 386 -6.18 -3.12 -15.29
C ILE A 386 -6.23 -4.53 -15.87
N THR A 387 -6.02 -4.63 -17.18
CA THR A 387 -5.89 -5.92 -17.86
C THR A 387 -4.52 -6.54 -17.54
N THR A 388 -4.41 -7.86 -17.61
CA THR A 388 -3.13 -8.56 -17.42
C THR A 388 -2.11 -8.12 -18.47
N ALA A 389 -2.54 -7.80 -19.70
CA ALA A 389 -1.68 -7.24 -20.75
C ALA A 389 -1.12 -5.86 -20.37
N ASP A 390 -1.99 -4.93 -19.95
CA ASP A 390 -1.56 -3.58 -19.58
C ASP A 390 -0.68 -3.59 -18.32
N ALA A 391 -0.96 -4.49 -17.38
CA ALA A 391 -0.10 -4.68 -16.22
C ALA A 391 1.29 -5.19 -16.63
N ALA A 392 1.36 -6.22 -17.49
CA ALA A 392 2.62 -6.76 -17.98
C ALA A 392 3.42 -5.73 -18.80
N ALA A 393 2.74 -4.98 -19.67
CA ALA A 393 3.34 -3.88 -20.43
C ALA A 393 3.91 -2.81 -19.50
N ALA A 394 3.13 -2.34 -18.53
CA ALA A 394 3.58 -1.32 -17.59
C ALA A 394 4.78 -1.78 -16.75
N ILE A 395 4.77 -3.03 -16.26
CA ILE A 395 5.90 -3.62 -15.54
C ILE A 395 7.15 -3.62 -16.41
N THR A 396 7.01 -4.12 -17.64
CA THR A 396 8.12 -4.23 -18.58
C THR A 396 8.69 -2.85 -18.90
N MET A 397 7.83 -1.86 -19.11
CA MET A 397 8.24 -0.46 -19.33
C MET A 397 8.96 0.13 -18.13
N ILE A 398 8.50 -0.12 -16.90
CA ILE A 398 9.16 0.39 -15.70
C ILE A 398 10.60 -0.12 -15.63
N PHE A 399 10.83 -1.42 -15.76
CA PHE A 399 12.19 -1.97 -15.72
C PHE A 399 13.04 -1.50 -16.89
N THR A 400 12.48 -1.47 -18.11
CA THR A 400 13.22 -1.01 -19.30
C THR A 400 13.64 0.47 -19.21
N ASN A 401 12.85 1.32 -18.53
CA ASN A 401 13.15 2.74 -18.36
C ASN A 401 13.98 3.04 -17.09
N THR A 402 13.99 2.15 -16.11
CA THR A 402 14.70 2.35 -14.83
C THR A 402 16.08 1.68 -14.84
N GLU A 403 16.18 0.49 -15.42
CA GLU A 403 17.38 -0.34 -15.41
C GLU A 403 18.06 -0.35 -16.78
N ALA A 404 19.34 0.05 -16.81
CA ALA A 404 20.09 0.20 -18.04
C ALA A 404 20.29 -1.11 -18.81
N ASP A 405 20.33 -2.25 -18.12
CA ASP A 405 20.53 -3.57 -18.73
C ASP A 405 19.30 -4.46 -18.47
N THR A 406 18.26 -4.27 -19.29
CA THR A 406 17.03 -5.06 -19.25
C THR A 406 16.82 -5.79 -20.58
N HIS A 407 16.71 -7.12 -20.50
CA HIS A 407 16.28 -7.96 -21.61
C HIS A 407 14.79 -8.28 -21.48
N VAL A 408 14.02 -8.00 -22.53
CA VAL A 408 12.59 -8.34 -22.57
C VAL A 408 12.38 -9.52 -23.49
N LEU A 409 11.76 -10.57 -22.97
CA LEU A 409 11.39 -11.77 -23.70
C LEU A 409 9.88 -11.96 -23.65
N VAL A 410 9.34 -12.53 -24.72
CA VAL A 410 7.99 -13.08 -24.75
C VAL A 410 8.13 -14.59 -24.93
N PHE A 411 7.41 -15.38 -24.13
CA PHE A 411 7.54 -16.83 -24.19
C PHE A 411 6.20 -17.57 -24.14
N SER A 412 6.20 -18.74 -24.77
CA SER A 412 5.15 -19.74 -24.71
C SER A 412 5.75 -21.15 -24.94
N GLU A 413 4.93 -22.21 -24.99
CA GLU A 413 5.37 -23.63 -25.01
C GLU A 413 6.54 -23.94 -25.95
N ARG A 414 6.60 -23.30 -27.12
CA ARG A 414 7.54 -23.66 -28.19
C ARG A 414 8.51 -22.56 -28.60
N ALA A 415 8.39 -21.38 -28.02
CA ALA A 415 9.17 -20.23 -28.46
C ALA A 415 9.48 -19.29 -27.31
N VAL A 416 10.73 -18.87 -27.26
CA VAL A 416 11.18 -17.71 -26.50
C VAL A 416 11.68 -16.72 -27.52
N VAL A 417 10.99 -15.59 -27.63
CA VAL A 417 11.27 -14.57 -28.63
C VAL A 417 11.72 -13.30 -27.91
N PRO A 418 12.91 -12.77 -28.24
CA PRO A 418 13.30 -11.44 -27.79
C PRO A 418 12.30 -10.40 -28.30
N CYS A 419 11.83 -9.55 -27.40
CA CYS A 419 10.88 -8.48 -27.70
C CYS A 419 11.56 -7.14 -27.40
N PRO A 420 12.42 -6.62 -28.31
CA PRO A 420 13.13 -5.38 -28.07
C PRO A 420 12.14 -4.21 -28.05
N LEU A 421 12.00 -3.58 -26.89
CA LEU A 421 11.17 -2.40 -26.71
C LEU A 421 12.00 -1.13 -26.87
N SER A 422 11.45 -0.14 -27.57
CA SER A 422 12.04 1.20 -27.59
C SER A 422 11.53 2.01 -26.39
N PRO A 423 12.38 2.82 -25.73
CA PRO A 423 11.96 3.71 -24.65
C PRO A 423 10.90 4.74 -25.05
N GLN A 424 10.73 5.00 -26.36
CA GLN A 424 9.73 5.94 -26.87
C GLN A 424 8.35 5.30 -27.12
N MET A 425 8.22 3.98 -26.98
CA MET A 425 6.95 3.29 -27.18
C MET A 425 5.94 3.71 -26.10
N THR A 426 4.70 3.91 -26.51
CA THR A 426 3.57 4.11 -25.62
C THR A 426 3.14 2.80 -24.97
N LEU A 427 2.43 2.88 -23.84
CA LEU A 427 1.86 1.71 -23.18
C LEU A 427 1.03 0.86 -24.14
N ALA A 428 0.22 1.48 -25.00
CA ALA A 428 -0.62 0.77 -25.97
C ALA A 428 0.22 0.03 -27.03
N GLU A 429 1.31 0.62 -27.50
CA GLU A 429 2.23 -0.01 -28.45
C GLU A 429 2.97 -1.19 -27.82
N VAL A 430 3.43 -1.05 -26.57
CA VAL A 430 4.07 -2.15 -25.82
C VAL A 430 3.06 -3.27 -25.57
N THR A 431 1.85 -2.97 -25.12
CA THR A 431 0.78 -3.96 -24.96
C THR A 431 0.52 -4.70 -26.27
N ALA A 432 0.44 -3.98 -27.39
CA ALA A 432 0.25 -4.59 -28.70
C ALA A 432 1.42 -5.52 -29.08
N GLU A 433 2.67 -5.11 -28.85
CA GLU A 433 3.85 -5.93 -29.10
C GLU A 433 3.85 -7.22 -28.30
N LEU A 434 3.51 -7.14 -27.01
CA LEU A 434 3.44 -8.30 -26.11
C LEU A 434 2.35 -9.28 -26.55
N VAL A 435 1.20 -8.80 -27.05
CA VAL A 435 0.05 -9.64 -27.39
C VAL A 435 0.08 -10.15 -28.84
N LYS A 436 1.10 -9.81 -29.65
CA LYS A 436 1.16 -10.21 -31.09
C LYS A 436 1.12 -11.72 -31.33
N ASN A 437 1.68 -12.54 -30.45
CA ASN A 437 1.91 -13.97 -30.71
C ASN A 437 1.42 -14.90 -29.57
N PRO A 438 0.11 -15.01 -29.28
CA PRO A 438 -0.37 -15.94 -28.26
C PRO A 438 -0.43 -17.36 -28.83
N SER A 439 0.26 -18.33 -28.21
CA SER A 439 0.07 -19.76 -28.56
C SER A 439 0.62 -20.75 -27.54
N GLY A 440 -0.18 -21.77 -27.21
CA GLY A 440 0.27 -23.01 -26.58
C GLY A 440 0.29 -23.01 -25.04
N ASN A 441 0.80 -24.09 -24.46
CA ASN A 441 1.00 -24.26 -23.03
C ASN A 441 2.15 -23.37 -22.48
N THR A 442 2.44 -23.43 -21.18
CA THR A 442 3.49 -22.60 -20.54
C THR A 442 4.60 -23.47 -19.95
N ASP A 443 5.86 -23.14 -20.24
CA ASP A 443 7.01 -23.64 -19.47
C ASP A 443 7.84 -22.46 -18.92
N GLY A 444 7.79 -22.28 -17.59
CA GLY A 444 8.47 -21.18 -16.89
C GLY A 444 10.00 -21.33 -16.82
N SER A 445 10.57 -22.47 -17.23
CA SER A 445 12.02 -22.65 -17.30
C SER A 445 12.65 -22.03 -18.57
N LEU A 446 11.85 -21.82 -19.62
CA LEU A 446 12.34 -21.43 -20.94
C LEU A 446 13.15 -20.11 -20.96
N PRO A 447 12.77 -19.03 -20.24
CA PRO A 447 13.56 -17.81 -20.22
C PRO A 447 14.96 -18.01 -19.62
N ILE A 448 15.08 -18.91 -18.64
CA ILE A 448 16.35 -19.22 -17.96
C ILE A 448 17.24 -20.05 -18.88
N THR A 449 16.67 -21.05 -19.54
CA THR A 449 17.37 -21.88 -20.53
C THR A 449 17.87 -21.02 -21.69
N TRP A 450 17.02 -20.15 -22.23
CA TRP A 450 17.41 -19.20 -23.28
C TRP A 450 18.59 -18.32 -22.86
N ALA A 451 18.58 -17.77 -21.64
CA ALA A 451 19.67 -16.96 -21.13
C ALA A 451 20.97 -17.77 -20.99
N THR A 452 20.87 -19.04 -20.56
CA THR A 452 22.00 -19.97 -20.46
C THR A 452 22.64 -20.22 -21.82
N GLU A 453 21.83 -20.63 -22.80
CA GLU A 453 22.27 -21.00 -24.15
C GLU A 453 22.86 -19.82 -24.91
N ASN A 454 22.30 -18.62 -24.73
CA ASN A 454 22.78 -17.39 -25.36
C ASN A 454 23.90 -16.70 -24.56
N GLY A 455 24.37 -17.32 -23.47
CA GLY A 455 25.46 -16.81 -22.64
C GLY A 455 25.18 -15.44 -22.00
N LYS A 456 23.91 -15.04 -21.85
CA LYS A 456 23.49 -13.75 -21.31
C LYS A 456 23.76 -13.70 -19.81
N GLY A 457 24.37 -12.62 -19.33
CA GLY A 457 24.60 -12.38 -17.91
C GLY A 457 23.41 -11.65 -17.30
N VAL A 458 22.63 -12.34 -16.49
CA VAL A 458 21.37 -11.88 -15.90
C VAL A 458 21.48 -12.09 -14.41
N ASP A 459 21.23 -11.03 -13.65
CA ASP A 459 21.23 -11.09 -12.19
C ASP A 459 19.83 -11.39 -11.66
N VAL A 460 18.78 -10.88 -12.31
CA VAL A 460 17.38 -11.01 -11.87
C VAL A 460 16.47 -11.49 -12.99
N PHE A 461 15.72 -12.56 -12.72
CA PHE A 461 14.69 -13.09 -13.63
C PHE A 461 13.29 -12.71 -13.12
N ILE A 462 12.54 -11.97 -13.93
CA ILE A 462 11.16 -11.59 -13.66
C ILE A 462 10.27 -12.32 -14.67
N ILE A 463 9.47 -13.27 -14.20
CA ILE A 463 8.57 -14.04 -15.05
C ILE A 463 7.14 -13.59 -14.79
N LEU A 464 6.53 -13.00 -15.81
CA LEU A 464 5.17 -12.47 -15.76
C LEU A 464 4.21 -13.50 -16.37
N THR A 465 3.35 -14.14 -15.57
CA THR A 465 2.37 -15.13 -16.05
C THR A 465 1.01 -15.00 -15.36
N ASN A 466 -0.06 -15.20 -16.13
CA ASN A 466 -1.43 -15.32 -15.63
C ASN A 466 -1.92 -16.78 -15.59
N ASN A 467 -1.07 -17.76 -15.92
CA ASN A 467 -1.40 -19.17 -15.87
C ASN A 467 -1.08 -19.75 -14.49
N PRO A 468 -2.08 -20.22 -13.71
CA PRO A 468 -1.83 -20.86 -12.42
C PRO A 468 -1.19 -22.26 -12.56
N LEU A 469 -1.36 -22.90 -13.73
CA LEU A 469 -0.92 -24.26 -14.03
C LEU A 469 0.41 -24.21 -14.78
N TRP A 470 1.51 -24.13 -14.04
CA TRP A 470 2.86 -24.29 -14.59
C TRP A 470 3.13 -25.76 -14.94
N THR A 471 3.03 -26.11 -16.21
CA THR A 471 3.51 -27.39 -16.72
C THR A 471 4.98 -27.23 -17.13
N CYS A 472 5.90 -27.42 -16.20
CA CYS A 472 7.31 -27.34 -16.52
C CYS A 472 7.83 -28.71 -16.94
N THR A 473 8.52 -28.81 -18.09
CA THR A 473 9.22 -30.05 -18.47
C THR A 473 10.41 -30.33 -17.56
N THR A 474 11.02 -29.27 -17.02
CA THR A 474 12.10 -29.29 -16.04
C THR A 474 11.80 -28.30 -14.92
N SER A 475 12.16 -28.59 -13.67
CA SER A 475 11.91 -27.65 -12.57
C SER A 475 12.60 -26.29 -12.82
N PRO A 476 11.89 -25.14 -12.69
CA PRO A 476 12.52 -23.81 -12.80
C PRO A 476 13.68 -23.62 -11.81
N VAL A 477 13.59 -24.27 -10.63
CA VAL A 477 14.67 -24.28 -9.63
C VAL A 477 15.92 -24.97 -10.18
N GLU A 478 15.77 -26.13 -10.82
CA GLU A 478 16.90 -26.84 -11.44
C GLU A 478 17.51 -26.04 -12.59
N SER A 479 16.67 -25.37 -13.37
CA SER A 479 17.12 -24.51 -14.48
C SER A 479 17.94 -23.33 -13.97
N LEU A 480 17.53 -22.71 -12.87
CA LEU A 480 18.32 -21.68 -12.19
C LEU A 480 19.62 -22.23 -11.59
N LYS A 481 19.60 -23.43 -11.00
CA LYS A 481 20.81 -24.10 -10.49
C LYS A 481 21.83 -24.30 -11.64
N LYS A 482 21.39 -24.79 -12.80
CA LYS A 482 22.22 -24.95 -14.00
C LYS A 482 22.77 -23.61 -14.50
N TYR A 483 21.93 -22.59 -14.62
CA TYR A 483 22.34 -21.26 -15.04
C TYR A 483 23.47 -20.71 -14.14
N ARG A 484 23.34 -20.86 -12.82
CA ARG A 484 24.36 -20.42 -11.84
C ARG A 484 25.65 -21.24 -11.88
N GLN A 485 25.60 -22.52 -12.23
CA GLN A 485 26.82 -23.32 -12.42
C GLN A 485 27.63 -22.84 -13.62
N VAL A 486 26.94 -22.43 -14.69
CA VAL A 486 27.57 -21.85 -15.89
C VAL A 486 28.03 -20.41 -15.64
N ARG A 487 27.36 -19.68 -14.73
CA ARG A 487 27.64 -18.29 -14.36
C ARG A 487 27.62 -18.09 -12.83
N PRO A 488 28.76 -18.22 -12.13
CA PRO A 488 28.82 -18.11 -10.66
C PRO A 488 28.65 -16.67 -10.12
N ASP A 489 28.58 -15.66 -11.00
CA ASP A 489 28.30 -14.28 -10.60
C ASP A 489 26.84 -14.16 -10.11
N LYS A 490 26.69 -13.61 -8.89
CA LYS A 490 25.50 -13.65 -8.02
C LYS A 490 24.16 -13.34 -8.72
N VAL A 491 23.38 -14.38 -8.98
CA VAL A 491 21.96 -14.30 -9.41
C VAL A 491 21.04 -14.16 -8.19
N LEU A 492 20.21 -13.12 -8.14
CA LEU A 492 19.17 -12.90 -7.13
C LEU A 492 17.77 -13.03 -7.74
N SER A 493 16.85 -13.65 -6.99
CA SER A 493 15.39 -13.70 -7.18
C SER A 493 14.77 -14.49 -8.36
N PHE A 494 14.10 -15.58 -7.96
CA PHE A 494 12.85 -16.18 -8.45
C PHE A 494 11.59 -15.37 -8.12
N VAL A 495 10.86 -14.78 -9.07
CA VAL A 495 9.55 -14.16 -8.76
C VAL A 495 8.43 -14.85 -9.54
N ARG A 496 7.57 -15.59 -8.82
CA ARG A 496 6.38 -16.27 -9.34
C ARG A 496 5.14 -15.46 -8.94
N GLU A 497 4.47 -14.88 -9.92
CA GLU A 497 3.46 -13.86 -9.66
C GLU A 497 2.14 -14.23 -10.32
N GLN A 498 1.20 -14.81 -9.56
CA GLN A 498 -0.14 -15.14 -10.07
C GLN A 498 -1.03 -13.90 -10.26
N ASN A 499 -0.63 -12.73 -9.73
CA ASN A 499 -1.38 -11.48 -9.89
C ASN A 499 -0.44 -10.25 -9.93
N PHE A 500 -0.33 -9.64 -11.10
CA PHE A 500 0.67 -8.63 -11.46
C PHE A 500 0.70 -7.32 -10.66
N LEU A 501 -0.43 -6.87 -10.09
CA LEU A 501 -0.55 -5.47 -9.64
C LEU A 501 0.21 -5.14 -8.34
N LEU A 502 0.25 -6.07 -7.39
CA LEU A 502 0.61 -5.75 -6.01
C LEU A 502 2.05 -6.11 -5.64
N SER A 503 2.69 -7.01 -6.38
CA SER A 503 4.09 -7.38 -6.14
C SER A 503 5.10 -6.58 -6.96
N LEU A 504 4.70 -5.95 -8.08
CA LEU A 504 5.53 -4.93 -8.73
C LEU A 504 5.79 -3.77 -7.76
N MET A 505 4.76 -3.36 -7.01
CA MET A 505 4.92 -2.38 -5.93
C MET A 505 5.92 -2.82 -4.86
N TYR A 506 6.27 -4.10 -4.79
CA TYR A 506 7.23 -4.65 -3.84
C TYR A 506 8.62 -4.88 -4.44
N LEU A 507 8.75 -5.38 -5.67
CA LEU A 507 10.04 -5.45 -6.38
C LEU A 507 10.72 -4.08 -6.46
N LEU A 508 9.92 -3.01 -6.58
CA LEU A 508 10.39 -1.63 -6.67
C LEU A 508 10.57 -0.95 -5.30
N LYS A 509 10.20 -1.62 -4.21
CA LYS A 509 10.44 -1.16 -2.84
C LYS A 509 11.56 -1.92 -2.14
N ILE A 510 11.86 -3.16 -2.54
CA ILE A 510 12.84 -4.04 -1.86
C ILE A 510 14.32 -3.78 -2.20
N ASN A 511 14.63 -2.80 -3.04
CA ASN A 511 16.01 -2.50 -3.40
C ASN A 511 16.57 -1.32 -2.61
#